data_AF-A0A7C9CVA8-F1
#
_entry.id   AF-A0A7C9CVA8-F1
#
_cell.length_a   1.000
_cell.length_b   1.000
_cell.length_c   1.000
_cell.angle_alpha   90.00
_cell.angle_beta   90.00
_cell.angle_gamma   90.00
#
_symmetry.space_group_name_H-M   'P 1'
#
loop_
_entity.id
_entity.type
_entity.pdbx_description
1 polymer ?
#
loop_
_entity_poly.entity_id
_entity_poly.type
_entity_poly.pdbx_seq_one_letter_code
_entity_poly.pdbx_strand_id
1 'polypeptide(L)'
;MILKSAFSQSTPNALSSAISYSLSFPSGSRSFIPLTKFGTFTHSVKCSSISKGYNTYGAVNNQRSVAPKWTPIFKRVSFIDDSEFKRVASVLDQIEKEGKKLTKWDLCVVVKELRKCKRFKLALEVYEWMNNRVGRFKLSSSDAAIQLDLIAKTHGVSSAEDYFERIPDA
;
A
#
# COMPACT_ATOMS: atom_id res chain seq x y z
N MET A 1 17.65 -13.37 75.87
CA MET A 1 18.98 -13.56 75.26
C MET A 1 18.79 -13.69 73.76
N ILE A 2 18.85 -12.59 73.01
CA ILE A 2 20.04 -12.01 72.33
C ILE A 2 20.34 -12.70 70.99
N LEU A 3 20.02 -11.97 69.91
CA LEU A 3 20.72 -11.71 68.61
C LEU A 3 21.27 -12.90 67.82
N LYS A 4 21.12 -13.01 66.49
CA LYS A 4 21.59 -12.10 65.40
C LYS A 4 20.81 -12.45 64.10
N SER A 5 20.12 -11.54 63.41
CA SER A 5 20.58 -10.62 62.35
C SER A 5 21.48 -11.25 61.27
N ALA A 6 20.93 -11.43 60.07
CA ALA A 6 21.67 -11.32 58.80
C ALA A 6 20.73 -10.73 57.73
N PHE A 7 20.88 -9.43 57.54
CA PHE A 7 20.34 -8.60 56.49
C PHE A 7 21.21 -8.82 55.24
N SER A 8 20.61 -9.00 54.06
CA SER A 8 21.35 -8.94 52.80
C SER A 8 20.62 -8.02 51.83
N GLN A 9 21.13 -6.80 51.69
CA GLN A 9 20.89 -5.90 50.56
C GLN A 9 22.23 -5.67 49.84
N SER A 10 22.22 -5.76 48.51
CA SER A 10 23.13 -5.16 47.51
C SER A 10 23.14 -6.09 46.29
N THR A 11 23.06 -5.69 45.03
CA THR A 11 22.92 -4.43 44.29
C THR A 11 22.55 -4.83 42.84
N PRO A 12 21.90 -3.96 42.04
CA PRO A 12 21.58 -4.26 40.65
C PRO A 12 22.79 -3.98 39.75
N ASN A 13 23.30 -5.01 39.07
CA ASN A 13 24.30 -4.82 38.02
C ASN A 13 23.60 -4.60 36.68
N ALA A 14 23.66 -3.36 36.22
CA ALA A 14 23.43 -2.97 34.85
C ALA A 14 24.51 -3.59 33.95
N LEU A 15 24.10 -4.29 32.90
CA LEU A 15 24.91 -4.48 31.71
C LEU A 15 24.07 -4.07 30.50
N SER A 16 24.28 -2.81 30.12
CA SER A 16 24.03 -2.28 28.79
C SER A 16 24.68 -3.18 27.75
N SER A 17 23.91 -3.62 26.75
CA SER A 17 24.47 -4.17 25.52
C SER A 17 23.86 -3.40 24.36
N ALA A 18 24.48 -2.27 24.04
CA ALA A 18 24.24 -1.54 22.80
C ALA A 18 24.80 -2.38 21.65
N ILE A 19 23.92 -2.93 20.82
CA ILE A 19 24.35 -3.53 19.56
C ILE A 19 24.60 -2.38 18.59
N SER A 20 25.87 -2.08 18.33
CA SER A 20 26.29 -1.19 17.26
C SER A 20 26.21 -1.95 15.94
N TYR A 21 25.41 -1.46 15.00
CA TYR A 21 25.43 -1.91 13.62
C TYR A 21 26.14 -0.83 12.81
N SER A 22 27.45 -0.98 12.58
CA SER A 22 28.20 -0.15 11.65
C SER A 22 27.89 -0.59 10.22
N LEU A 23 27.04 0.16 9.52
CA LEU A 23 26.83 0.01 8.08
C LEU A 23 27.99 0.66 7.32
N SER A 24 29.03 -0.12 7.05
CA SER A 24 30.07 0.23 6.10
C SER A 24 29.50 0.13 4.68
N PHE A 25 29.21 1.28 4.05
CA PHE A 25 28.87 1.34 2.64
C PHE A 25 30.12 1.10 1.79
N PRO A 26 30.16 0.09 0.89
CA PRO A 26 31.23 -0.03 -0.07
C PRO A 26 31.06 1.06 -1.14
N SER A 27 31.89 2.09 -1.05
CA SER A 27 32.10 3.06 -2.13
C SER A 27 32.86 2.35 -3.26
N GLY A 28 32.10 1.79 -4.21
CA GLY A 28 32.62 1.06 -5.36
C GLY A 28 32.44 1.86 -6.65
N SER A 29 33.44 2.70 -6.96
CA SER A 29 33.60 3.35 -8.27
C SER A 29 33.71 2.29 -9.36
N ARG A 30 32.69 2.13 -10.20
CA ARG A 30 32.80 1.32 -11.43
C ARG A 30 33.45 2.15 -12.52
N SER A 31 34.66 1.76 -12.89
CA SER A 31 35.40 2.25 -14.04
C SER A 31 34.63 1.99 -15.34
N PHE A 32 34.66 2.99 -16.21
CA PHE A 32 34.23 2.92 -17.60
C PHE A 32 35.08 1.89 -18.36
N ILE A 33 34.44 1.00 -19.12
CA ILE A 33 35.08 0.17 -20.15
C ILE A 33 34.45 0.54 -21.51
N PRO A 34 35.24 0.84 -22.55
CA PRO A 34 34.73 1.30 -23.84
C PRO A 34 34.25 0.15 -24.74
N LEU A 35 33.31 0.54 -25.61
CA LEU A 35 32.67 -0.22 -26.68
C LEU A 35 33.68 -0.86 -27.65
N THR A 36 33.55 -2.15 -27.95
CA THR A 36 34.04 -2.72 -29.22
C THR A 36 33.06 -3.73 -29.83
N LYS A 37 32.46 -3.26 -30.94
CA LYS A 37 31.90 -3.92 -32.14
C LYS A 37 31.46 -5.39 -32.07
N PHE A 38 30.18 -5.63 -32.41
CA PHE A 38 29.77 -6.78 -33.23
C PHE A 38 28.64 -6.41 -34.20
N GLY A 39 28.93 -6.58 -35.50
CA GLY A 39 28.03 -6.92 -36.61
C GLY A 39 26.73 -6.12 -36.80
N THR A 40 26.71 -5.25 -37.81
CA THR A 40 25.47 -4.90 -38.50
C THR A 40 24.94 -6.14 -39.22
N PHE A 41 23.93 -6.80 -38.66
CA PHE A 41 23.08 -7.72 -39.41
C PHE A 41 21.69 -7.11 -39.52
N THR A 42 21.46 -6.49 -40.67
CA THR A 42 20.17 -5.97 -41.08
C THR A 42 19.21 -7.14 -41.30
N HIS A 43 18.44 -7.49 -40.29
CA HIS A 43 17.16 -8.16 -40.49
C HIS A 43 16.06 -7.24 -39.97
N SER A 44 15.25 -6.73 -40.90
CA SER A 44 14.00 -6.05 -40.58
C SER A 44 13.06 -7.08 -39.98
N VAL A 45 13.15 -7.27 -38.67
CA VAL A 45 12.17 -8.05 -37.92
C VAL A 45 11.02 -7.10 -37.60
N LYS A 46 9.97 -7.13 -38.42
CA LYS A 46 8.65 -6.61 -38.04
C LYS A 46 8.10 -7.50 -36.94
N CYS A 47 8.37 -7.14 -35.69
CA CYS A 47 7.68 -7.68 -34.53
C CYS A 47 6.37 -6.92 -34.32
N SER A 48 5.27 -7.39 -34.92
CA SER A 48 3.91 -6.99 -34.55
C SER A 48 3.47 -7.74 -33.30
N SER A 49 4.07 -7.40 -32.16
CA SER A 49 3.60 -7.85 -30.86
C SER A 49 3.05 -6.63 -30.14
N ILE A 50 1.75 -6.41 -30.31
CA ILE A 50 1.00 -5.40 -29.57
C ILE A 50 1.10 -5.78 -28.09
N SER A 51 1.96 -5.10 -27.36
CA SER A 51 1.87 -5.08 -25.91
C SER A 51 0.55 -4.37 -25.57
N LYS A 52 -0.40 -5.09 -24.98
CA LYS A 52 -1.43 -4.43 -24.15
C LYS A 52 -0.74 -4.00 -22.86
N GLY A 53 0.10 -2.97 -22.98
CA GLY A 53 0.73 -2.30 -21.86
C GLY A 53 -0.31 -1.50 -21.10
N TYR A 54 -0.38 -1.72 -19.80
CA TYR A 54 -1.08 -0.87 -18.83
C TYR A 54 -0.33 0.47 -18.68
N ASN A 55 -0.30 1.27 -19.74
CA ASN A 55 0.41 2.55 -19.73
C ASN A 55 -0.57 3.67 -19.43
N THR A 56 -0.61 4.13 -18.18
CA THR A 56 -1.09 5.49 -17.85
C THR A 56 -0.02 6.24 -17.08
N TYR A 57 1.16 6.40 -17.68
CA TYR A 57 2.08 7.51 -17.40
C TYR A 57 2.80 7.85 -18.71
N GLY A 58 2.43 8.95 -19.37
CA GLY A 58 3.18 9.51 -20.50
C GLY A 58 2.78 9.04 -21.90
N ALA A 59 1.56 9.32 -22.34
CA ALA A 59 1.24 9.48 -23.76
C ALA A 59 0.23 10.62 -23.91
N VAL A 60 0.70 11.79 -24.32
CA VAL A 60 -0.16 12.92 -24.71
C VAL A 60 -0.70 12.59 -26.10
N ASN A 61 -1.83 11.88 -26.17
CA ASN A 61 -2.68 11.91 -27.35
C ASN A 61 -3.92 12.76 -27.05
N ASN A 62 -4.17 13.75 -27.89
CA ASN A 62 -5.30 14.68 -27.78
C ASN A 62 -6.59 14.00 -28.27
N GLN A 63 -6.91 12.84 -27.72
CA GLN A 63 -8.20 12.18 -27.91
C GLN A 63 -8.96 12.34 -26.61
N ARG A 64 -9.80 13.39 -26.55
CA ARG A 64 -10.74 13.77 -25.47
C ARG A 64 -10.82 12.69 -24.38
N SER A 65 -9.92 12.77 -23.40
CA SER A 65 -9.73 11.73 -22.38
C SER A 65 -11.06 11.52 -21.67
N VAL A 66 -11.71 10.39 -21.96
CA VAL A 66 -12.87 9.96 -21.19
C VAL A 66 -12.32 9.68 -19.81
N ALA A 67 -12.62 10.58 -18.87
CA ALA A 67 -12.09 10.50 -17.52
C ALA A 67 -12.29 9.08 -16.99
N PRO A 68 -11.24 8.45 -16.43
CA PRO A 68 -11.37 7.10 -15.88
C PRO A 68 -12.55 7.01 -14.92
N LYS A 69 -13.24 5.86 -14.91
CA LYS A 69 -14.43 5.65 -14.07
C LYS A 69 -14.17 5.89 -12.58
N TRP A 70 -12.93 5.69 -12.13
CA TRP A 70 -12.48 5.94 -10.76
C TRP A 70 -12.36 7.42 -10.38
N THR A 71 -12.13 8.34 -11.33
CA THR A 71 -11.92 9.76 -11.06
C THR A 71 -13.08 10.44 -10.33
N PRO A 72 -14.36 10.31 -10.74
CA PRO A 72 -15.47 10.90 -10.00
C PRO A 72 -15.65 10.28 -8.62
N ILE A 73 -15.28 9.01 -8.44
CA ILE A 73 -15.36 8.30 -7.15
C ILE A 73 -14.32 8.89 -6.20
N PHE A 74 -13.06 8.94 -6.65
CA PHE A 74 -11.96 9.51 -5.89
C PHE A 74 -12.28 10.95 -5.48
N LYS A 75 -12.75 11.79 -6.40
CA LYS A 75 -13.12 13.18 -6.09
C LYS A 75 -14.13 13.25 -4.96
N ARG A 76 -15.24 12.48 -5.05
CA ARG A 76 -16.27 12.50 -4.01
C ARG A 76 -15.75 12.03 -2.65
N VAL A 77 -14.93 10.98 -2.64
CA VAL A 77 -14.35 10.45 -1.40
C VAL A 77 -13.30 11.40 -0.83
N SER A 78 -12.49 12.05 -1.68
CA SER A 78 -11.45 12.99 -1.26
C SER A 78 -11.98 14.33 -0.73
N PHE A 79 -13.23 14.67 -1.00
CA PHE A 79 -13.89 15.86 -0.45
C PHE A 79 -14.60 15.62 0.89
N ILE A 80 -14.63 14.38 1.39
CA ILE A 80 -15.15 14.10 2.73
C ILE A 80 -14.21 14.78 3.74
N ASP A 81 -14.74 15.59 4.63
CA ASP A 81 -13.95 16.22 5.70
C ASP A 81 -13.63 15.21 6.80
N ASP A 82 -12.45 15.35 7.42
CA ASP A 82 -12.04 14.47 8.52
C ASP A 82 -12.90 14.67 9.79
N SER A 83 -13.67 15.77 9.87
CA SER A 83 -14.58 16.07 11.00
C SER A 83 -15.93 15.39 10.85
N GLU A 84 -16.37 15.16 9.61
CA GLU A 84 -17.65 14.57 9.26
C GLU A 84 -17.35 13.41 8.32
N PHE A 85 -16.79 12.32 8.88
CA PHE A 85 -16.62 11.00 8.25
C PHE A 85 -18.00 10.43 7.87
N LYS A 86 -18.73 11.13 7.01
CA LYS A 86 -19.92 10.62 6.35
C LYS A 86 -19.44 9.38 5.62
N ARG A 87 -19.71 8.23 6.24
CA ARG A 87 -19.11 6.92 5.96
C ARG A 87 -18.84 6.79 4.46
N VAL A 88 -17.59 6.55 4.07
CA VAL A 88 -17.22 6.37 2.66
C VAL A 88 -18.14 5.35 1.99
N ALA A 89 -18.56 4.33 2.77
CA ALA A 89 -19.60 3.38 2.42
C ALA A 89 -20.89 4.02 1.85
N SER A 90 -21.44 5.04 2.51
CA SER A 90 -22.67 5.74 2.06
C SER A 90 -22.45 6.46 0.73
N VAL A 91 -21.27 7.05 0.52
CA VAL A 91 -20.92 7.70 -0.76
C VAL A 91 -20.80 6.67 -1.88
N LEU A 92 -20.15 5.53 -1.62
CA LEU A 92 -20.03 4.43 -2.57
C LEU A 92 -21.40 3.81 -2.89
N ASP A 93 -22.27 3.66 -1.89
CA ASP A 93 -23.64 3.18 -2.08
C ASP A 93 -24.48 4.15 -2.91
N GLN A 94 -24.35 5.46 -2.67
CA GLN A 94 -25.01 6.47 -3.49
C GLN A 94 -24.52 6.41 -4.94
N ILE A 95 -23.23 6.18 -5.16
CA ILE A 95 -22.66 6.01 -6.50
C ILE A 95 -23.25 4.77 -7.20
N GLU A 96 -23.43 3.66 -6.48
CA GLU A 96 -24.10 2.48 -7.05
C GLU A 96 -25.58 2.75 -7.36
N LYS A 97 -26.30 3.49 -6.51
CA LYS A 97 -27.69 3.91 -6.74
C LYS A 97 -27.84 4.82 -7.96
N GLU A 98 -26.83 5.63 -8.28
CA GLU A 98 -26.76 6.41 -9.53
C GLU A 98 -26.56 5.53 -10.78
N GLY A 99 -26.52 4.20 -10.65
CA GLY A 99 -26.38 3.26 -11.75
C GLY A 99 -24.92 3.03 -12.19
N LYS A 100 -23.94 3.56 -11.46
CA LYS A 100 -22.52 3.32 -11.75
C LYS A 100 -22.08 2.01 -11.12
N LYS A 101 -21.79 1.01 -11.96
CA LYS A 101 -21.22 -0.26 -11.51
C LYS A 101 -19.76 -0.07 -11.10
N LEU A 102 -19.50 -0.18 -9.80
CA LEU A 102 -18.16 -0.14 -9.23
C LEU A 102 -17.43 -1.46 -9.47
N THR A 103 -16.26 -1.40 -10.10
CA THR A 103 -15.39 -2.57 -10.27
C THR A 103 -14.34 -2.63 -9.16
N LYS A 104 -13.81 -3.84 -8.88
CA LYS A 104 -12.68 -4.02 -7.95
C LYS A 104 -11.53 -3.09 -8.33
N TRP A 105 -11.19 -3.03 -9.62
CA TRP A 105 -10.09 -2.24 -10.13
C TRP A 105 -10.27 -0.75 -9.83
N ASP A 106 -11.46 -0.19 -10.07
CA ASP A 106 -11.74 1.23 -9.80
C ASP A 106 -11.50 1.55 -8.31
N LEU A 107 -11.98 0.70 -7.41
CA LEU A 107 -11.80 0.86 -5.97
C LEU A 107 -10.34 0.73 -5.55
N CYS A 108 -9.61 -0.26 -6.07
CA CYS A 108 -8.18 -0.40 -5.82
C CYS A 108 -7.39 0.84 -6.29
N VAL A 109 -7.78 1.47 -7.41
CA VAL A 109 -7.15 2.73 -7.87
C VAL A 109 -7.49 3.88 -6.92
N VAL A 110 -8.76 4.02 -6.52
CA VAL A 110 -9.17 5.03 -5.52
C VAL A 110 -8.36 4.88 -4.23
N VAL A 111 -8.22 3.67 -3.70
CA VAL A 111 -7.38 3.38 -2.52
C VAL A 111 -5.93 3.81 -2.73
N LYS A 112 -5.34 3.50 -3.90
CA LYS A 112 -3.97 3.91 -4.23
C LYS A 112 -3.82 5.43 -4.22
N GLU A 113 -4.77 6.16 -4.80
CA GLU A 113 -4.74 7.62 -4.80
C GLU A 113 -4.95 8.20 -3.39
N LEU A 114 -5.84 7.62 -2.59
CA LEU A 114 -6.03 8.03 -1.19
C LEU A 114 -4.76 7.82 -0.35
N ARG A 115 -4.01 6.73 -0.61
CA ARG A 115 -2.71 6.49 0.02
C ARG A 115 -1.67 7.55 -0.36
N LYS A 116 -1.65 8.01 -1.62
CA LYS A 116 -0.77 9.12 -2.05
C LYS A 116 -1.12 10.42 -1.32
N CYS A 117 -2.40 10.68 -1.11
CA CYS A 117 -2.88 11.82 -0.35
C CYS A 117 -2.77 11.65 1.18
N LYS A 118 -2.18 10.54 1.67
CA LYS A 118 -2.05 10.18 3.09
C LYS A 118 -3.39 10.10 3.85
N ARG A 119 -4.51 9.91 3.14
CA ARG A 119 -5.84 9.76 3.73
C ARG A 119 -6.11 8.29 4.06
N PHE A 120 -5.34 7.73 4.99
CA PHE A 120 -5.34 6.29 5.28
C PHE A 120 -6.66 5.79 5.85
N LYS A 121 -7.35 6.59 6.68
CA LYS A 121 -8.66 6.24 7.25
C LYS A 121 -9.72 6.01 6.18
N LEU A 122 -9.83 6.93 5.22
CA LEU A 122 -10.77 6.78 4.10
C LEU A 122 -10.41 5.57 3.22
N ALA A 123 -9.12 5.35 2.97
CA ALA A 123 -8.67 4.20 2.20
C ALA A 123 -9.04 2.88 2.88
N LEU A 124 -8.97 2.81 4.22
CA LEU A 124 -9.39 1.65 4.98
C LEU A 124 -10.90 1.43 4.90
N GLU A 125 -11.71 2.48 5.01
CA GLU A 125 -13.18 2.37 4.87
C GLU A 125 -13.61 1.86 3.49
N VAL A 126 -12.90 2.23 2.41
CA VAL A 126 -13.16 1.66 1.08
C VAL A 126 -12.97 0.13 1.10
N TYR A 127 -11.94 -0.35 1.78
CA TYR A 127 -11.68 -1.78 1.91
C TYR A 127 -12.67 -2.49 2.83
N GLU A 128 -13.11 -1.87 3.92
CA GLU A 128 -14.20 -2.38 4.75
C GLU A 128 -15.49 -2.53 3.93
N TRP A 129 -15.81 -1.54 3.10
CA TRP A 129 -16.97 -1.60 2.21
C TRP A 129 -16.85 -2.73 1.17
N MET A 130 -15.65 -2.99 0.66
CA MET A 130 -15.37 -4.15 -0.22
C MET A 130 -15.52 -5.48 0.55
N ASN A 131 -14.99 -5.56 1.78
CA ASN A 131 -15.07 -6.74 2.64
C ASN A 131 -16.51 -7.08 3.02
N ASN A 132 -17.37 -6.10 3.23
CA ASN A 132 -18.81 -6.32 3.47
C ASN A 132 -19.52 -6.95 2.26
N ARG A 133 -18.84 -7.08 1.11
CA ARG A 133 -19.37 -7.59 -0.16
C ARG A 133 -18.47 -8.68 -0.73
N VAL A 134 -18.07 -9.64 0.11
CA VAL A 134 -17.19 -10.76 -0.25
C VAL A 134 -17.62 -11.47 -1.55
N GLY A 135 -18.92 -11.62 -1.80
CA GLY A 135 -19.44 -12.25 -3.02
C GLY A 135 -19.18 -11.46 -4.32
N ARG A 136 -18.94 -10.14 -4.24
CA ARG A 136 -18.65 -9.27 -5.40
C ARG A 136 -17.17 -8.94 -5.54
N PHE A 137 -16.46 -8.82 -4.43
CA PHE A 137 -15.06 -8.42 -4.41
C PHE A 137 -14.22 -9.50 -3.71
N LYS A 138 -13.59 -10.37 -4.51
CA LYS A 138 -12.58 -11.29 -3.99
C LYS A 138 -11.29 -10.52 -3.77
N LEU A 139 -10.86 -10.41 -2.52
CA LEU A 139 -9.55 -9.84 -2.18
C LEU A 139 -8.44 -10.83 -2.49
N SER A 140 -7.32 -10.30 -3.00
CA SER A 140 -6.09 -11.08 -3.15
C SER A 140 -5.16 -10.86 -1.96
N SER A 141 -4.12 -11.68 -1.83
CA SER A 141 -3.06 -11.49 -0.82
C SER A 141 -2.39 -10.12 -0.94
N SER A 142 -2.31 -9.55 -2.16
CA SER A 142 -1.82 -8.18 -2.36
C SER A 142 -2.75 -7.12 -1.75
N ASP A 143 -4.08 -7.33 -1.83
CA ASP A 143 -5.04 -6.42 -1.19
C ASP A 143 -4.94 -6.53 0.34
N ALA A 144 -4.80 -7.75 0.86
CA ALA A 144 -4.61 -8.00 2.29
C ALA A 144 -3.35 -7.29 2.83
N ALA A 145 -2.24 -7.32 2.08
CA ALA A 145 -1.02 -6.59 2.45
C ALA A 145 -1.22 -5.06 2.47
N ILE A 146 -2.03 -4.52 1.54
CA ILE A 146 -2.36 -3.08 1.55
C ILE A 146 -3.27 -2.75 2.74
N GLN A 147 -4.27 -3.59 3.03
CA GLN A 147 -5.13 -3.41 4.22
C GLN A 147 -4.31 -3.42 5.51
N LEU A 148 -3.35 -4.34 5.63
CA LEU A 148 -2.44 -4.41 6.77
C LEU A 148 -1.63 -3.12 6.94
N ASP A 149 -1.04 -2.57 5.85
CA ASP A 149 -0.34 -1.27 5.88
C ASP A 149 -1.26 -0.12 6.29
N LEU A 150 -2.52 -0.12 5.83
CA LEU A 150 -3.50 0.89 6.19
C LEU A 150 -3.86 0.81 7.68
N ILE A 151 -4.14 -0.39 8.20
CA ILE A 151 -4.47 -0.62 9.61
C ILE A 151 -3.32 -0.22 10.51
N ALA A 152 -2.08 -0.60 10.16
CA ALA A 152 -0.89 -0.20 10.91
C ALA A 152 -0.76 1.33 11.03
N LYS A 153 -1.12 2.06 9.97
CA LYS A 153 -1.07 3.53 9.93
C LYS A 153 -2.23 4.23 10.62
N THR A 154 -3.41 3.61 10.69
CA THR A 154 -4.61 4.23 11.28
C THR A 154 -4.87 3.82 12.72
N HIS A 155 -4.65 2.54 13.04
CA HIS A 155 -4.95 1.92 14.34
C HIS A 155 -3.71 1.39 15.07
N GLY A 156 -2.53 1.50 14.47
CA GLY A 156 -1.27 1.06 15.07
C GLY A 156 -0.91 -0.39 14.77
N VAL A 157 0.31 -0.77 15.17
CA VAL A 157 0.92 -2.07 14.83
C VAL A 157 0.17 -3.24 15.44
N SER A 158 -0.25 -3.15 16.72
CA SER A 158 -0.99 -4.24 17.38
C SER A 158 -2.29 -4.60 16.65
N SER A 159 -3.03 -3.59 16.17
CA SER A 159 -4.24 -3.83 15.36
C SER A 159 -3.93 -4.52 14.02
N ALA A 160 -2.74 -4.27 13.46
CA ALA A 160 -2.31 -4.90 12.22
C ALA A 160 -1.87 -6.36 12.43
N GLU A 161 -1.27 -6.68 13.58
CA GLU A 161 -0.96 -8.04 14.01
C GLU A 161 -2.25 -8.85 14.19
N ASP A 162 -3.22 -8.30 14.93
CA ASP A 162 -4.55 -8.92 15.11
C ASP A 162 -5.26 -9.18 13.77
N TYR A 163 -5.06 -8.29 12.78
CA TYR A 163 -5.59 -8.48 11.44
C TYR A 163 -4.84 -9.59 10.69
N PHE A 164 -3.51 -9.64 10.79
CA PHE A 164 -2.68 -10.66 10.17
C PHE A 164 -3.05 -12.07 10.63
N GLU A 165 -3.26 -12.26 11.94
CA GLU A 165 -3.66 -13.56 12.51
C GLU A 165 -5.03 -14.04 12.02
N ARG A 166 -5.92 -13.14 11.60
CA ARG A 166 -7.25 -13.47 11.08
C ARG A 166 -7.26 -13.85 9.60
N ILE A 167 -6.18 -13.54 8.87
CA ILE A 167 -6.09 -13.87 7.45
C ILE A 167 -5.82 -15.37 7.35
N PRO A 168 -6.66 -16.16 6.64
CA PRO A 168 -6.40 -17.58 6.45
C PRO A 168 -5.12 -17.78 5.63
N ASP A 169 -4.32 -18.78 6.01
CA ASP A 169 -3.18 -19.21 5.20
C ASP A 169 -3.66 -19.61 3.80
N ALA A 170 -3.04 -19.01 2.80
CA ALA A 170 -3.45 -19.07 1.39
C ALA A 170 -2.97 -20.33 0.67
#